data_AF-A0A0M3ASS9-F1
#
_entry.id   AF-A0A0M3ASS9-F1
#
_cell.length_a   1.000
_cell.length_b   1.000
_cell.length_c   1.000
_cell.angle_alpha   90.00
_cell.angle_beta   90.00
_cell.angle_gamma   90.00
#
_symmetry.space_group_name_H-M   'P 1'
#
loop_
_entity.id
_entity.type
_entity.pdbx_description
1 polymer ?
#
loop_
_entity_poly.entity_id
_entity_poly.type
_entity_poly.pdbx_seq_one_letter_code
_entity_poly.pdbx_strand_id
1 'polypeptide(L)'
;MKRDMDLIRSLLLEIEGGKRVFHVISHEIAEMIGVDPAQATEPEEADRLDYHLGLLRDAEFVEFYRGGGGDRQVERITWNGHEFLDTVRDGEIWRRTKDGAKKVGGASISLMLDMAKAYGKHVASERLGISFE
;
A
#
# COMPACT_ATOMS: atom_id res chain seq x y z
N MET A 1 11.06 2.85 10.49
CA MET A 1 9.71 2.43 10.90
C MET A 1 9.49 0.96 10.53
N LYS A 2 8.51 0.26 11.12
CA LYS A 2 8.14 -1.10 10.70
C LYS A 2 7.13 -1.02 9.56
N ARG A 3 7.25 -1.90 8.56
CA ARG A 3 6.26 -2.02 7.48
C ARG A 3 4.90 -2.44 8.03
N ASP A 4 3.89 -1.64 7.75
CA ASP A 4 2.48 -1.91 7.97
C ASP A 4 1.81 -2.32 6.66
N MET A 5 1.46 -3.60 6.57
CA MET A 5 0.85 -4.18 5.37
C MET A 5 -0.62 -3.79 5.21
N ASP A 6 -1.32 -3.48 6.30
CA ASP A 6 -2.70 -2.99 6.22
C ASP A 6 -2.71 -1.56 5.66
N LEU A 7 -1.75 -0.73 6.05
CA LEU A 7 -1.57 0.61 5.46
C LEU A 7 -1.17 0.54 3.98
N ILE A 8 -0.26 -0.36 3.59
CA ILE A 8 0.10 -0.57 2.17
C ILE A 8 -1.15 -0.89 1.33
N ARG A 9 -1.99 -1.82 1.82
CA ARG A 9 -3.24 -2.18 1.15
C ARG A 9 -4.21 -1.00 1.10
N SER A 10 -4.38 -0.26 2.19
CA SER A 10 -5.32 0.87 2.22
C SER A 10 -4.88 2.00 1.29
N LEU A 11 -3.58 2.34 1.26
CA LEU A 11 -3.05 3.37 0.36
C LEU A 11 -3.25 3.01 -1.11
N LEU A 12 -3.02 1.75 -1.51
CA LEU A 12 -3.29 1.32 -2.88
C LEU A 12 -4.78 1.42 -3.24
N LEU A 13 -5.67 1.05 -2.33
CA LEU A 13 -7.12 1.19 -2.52
C LEU A 13 -7.54 2.67 -2.62
N GLU A 14 -6.98 3.56 -1.79
CA GLU A 14 -7.23 5.00 -1.86
C GLU A 14 -6.76 5.59 -3.19
N ILE A 15 -5.56 5.20 -3.65
CA ILE A 15 -5.02 5.62 -4.93
C ILE A 15 -5.91 5.13 -6.07
N GLU A 16 -6.30 3.86 -6.06
CA GLU A 16 -7.20 3.33 -7.09
C GLU A 16 -8.55 4.07 -7.09
N GLY A 17 -9.06 4.39 -5.90
CA GLY A 17 -10.28 5.19 -5.69
C GLY A 17 -10.17 6.66 -6.11
N GLY A 18 -9.03 7.10 -6.63
CA GLY A 18 -8.85 8.43 -7.22
C GLY A 18 -8.06 9.41 -6.36
N LYS A 19 -7.53 9.02 -5.20
CA LYS A 19 -6.62 9.88 -4.43
C LYS A 19 -5.32 10.05 -5.21
N ARG A 20 -4.90 11.31 -5.42
CA ARG A 20 -3.72 11.66 -6.22
C ARG A 20 -2.66 12.43 -5.45
N VAL A 21 -2.99 13.00 -4.30
CA VAL A 21 -2.08 13.82 -3.49
C VAL A 21 -2.04 13.29 -2.07
N PHE A 22 -0.83 13.18 -1.52
CA PHE A 22 -0.58 12.82 -0.13
C PHE A 22 0.31 13.88 0.52
N HIS A 23 -0.22 14.50 1.56
CA HIS A 23 0.49 15.50 2.37
C HIS A 23 1.42 14.80 3.35
N VAL A 24 2.71 14.87 3.05
CA VAL A 24 3.79 14.16 3.77
C VAL A 24 4.80 15.11 4.39
N ILE A 25 4.45 16.38 4.49
CA ILE A 25 5.29 17.42 5.04
C ILE A 25 4.91 17.63 6.51
N SER A 26 5.88 17.48 7.41
CA SER A 26 5.69 17.81 8.82
C SER A 26 5.65 19.32 9.04
N HIS A 27 5.09 19.76 10.16
CA HIS A 27 5.07 21.18 10.53
C HIS A 27 6.48 21.81 10.55
N GLU A 28 7.47 21.07 11.05
CA GLU A 28 8.88 21.49 11.09
C GLU A 28 9.45 21.73 9.68
N ILE A 29 9.16 20.81 8.74
CA ILE A 29 9.61 20.95 7.36
C ILE A 29 8.88 22.09 6.67
N ALA A 30 7.56 22.23 6.90
CA ALA A 30 6.75 23.30 6.34
C ALA A 30 7.29 24.68 6.72
N GLU A 31 7.60 24.89 8.01
CA GLU A 31 8.23 26.13 8.49
C GLU A 31 9.61 26.37 7.83
N MET A 32 10.44 25.33 7.69
CA MET A 32 11.76 25.45 7.06
C MET A 32 11.71 25.84 5.58
N ILE A 33 10.67 25.42 4.85
CA ILE A 33 10.54 25.68 3.41
C ILE A 33 9.55 26.83 3.09
N GLY A 34 9.04 27.52 4.10
CA GLY A 34 8.12 28.65 3.94
C GLY A 34 6.72 28.25 3.44
N VAL A 35 6.28 27.03 3.74
CA VAL A 35 4.91 26.56 3.52
C VAL A 35 4.08 26.83 4.78
N ASP A 36 2.82 27.20 4.60
CA ASP A 36 1.89 27.45 5.72
C ASP A 36 1.76 26.17 6.59
N PRO A 37 2.12 26.22 7.88
CA PRO A 37 2.00 25.08 8.79
C PRO A 37 0.57 24.54 8.90
N ALA A 38 -0.47 25.36 8.61
CA ALA A 38 -1.85 24.90 8.57
C ALA A 38 -2.13 23.86 7.46
N GLN A 39 -1.20 23.70 6.51
CA GLN A 39 -1.24 22.67 5.46
C GLN A 39 -0.36 21.46 5.79
N ALA A 40 0.32 21.46 6.95
CA ALA A 40 1.21 20.39 7.34
C ALA A 40 0.48 19.25 8.04
N THR A 41 1.02 18.05 7.89
CA THR A 41 0.57 16.85 8.61
C THR A 41 1.31 16.78 9.94
N GLU A 42 0.70 16.17 10.96
CA GLU A 42 1.39 15.83 12.21
C GLU A 42 2.68 15.05 11.92
N PRO A 43 3.84 15.39 12.54
CA PRO A 43 5.13 14.85 12.15
C PRO A 43 5.19 13.32 12.08
N GLU A 44 4.64 12.63 13.08
CA GLU A 44 4.65 11.16 13.11
C GLU A 44 3.83 10.54 11.97
N GLU A 45 2.71 11.15 11.60
CA GLU A 45 1.87 10.66 10.50
C GLU A 45 2.46 11.03 9.14
N ALA A 46 3.10 12.20 9.02
CA ALA A 46 3.85 12.59 7.83
C ALA A 46 4.96 11.55 7.53
N ASP A 47 5.78 11.22 8.53
CA ASP A 47 6.83 10.21 8.42
C ASP A 47 6.26 8.82 8.13
N ARG A 48 5.17 8.44 8.82
CA ARG A 48 4.48 7.16 8.59
C ARG A 48 4.01 7.06 7.15
N LEU A 49 3.36 8.09 6.63
CA LEU A 49 2.83 8.11 5.28
C LEU A 49 3.95 8.13 4.23
N ASP A 50 4.96 8.99 4.38
CA ASP A 50 6.09 9.10 3.46
C ASP A 50 6.86 7.77 3.34
N TYR A 51 7.09 7.12 4.49
CA TYR A 51 7.76 5.82 4.56
C TYR A 51 7.00 4.75 3.78
N HIS A 52 5.68 4.63 3.97
CA HIS A 52 4.88 3.59 3.30
C HIS A 52 4.63 3.89 1.82
N LEU A 53 4.48 5.16 1.43
CA LEU A 53 4.47 5.56 0.02
C LEU A 53 5.82 5.26 -0.65
N GLY A 54 6.93 5.43 0.08
CA GLY A 54 8.26 4.98 -0.33
C GLY A 54 8.29 3.48 -0.61
N LEU A 55 7.76 2.65 0.30
CA LEU A 55 7.69 1.20 0.11
C LEU A 55 6.85 0.79 -1.11
N LEU A 56 5.76 1.50 -1.41
CA LEU A 56 4.95 1.27 -2.62
C LEU A 56 5.74 1.58 -3.90
N ARG A 57 6.56 2.63 -3.87
CA ARG A 57 7.46 2.99 -4.97
C ARG A 57 8.58 1.97 -5.14
N ASP A 58 9.22 1.57 -4.05
CA ASP A 58 10.34 0.61 -4.06
C ASP A 58 9.89 -0.78 -4.52
N ALA A 59 8.64 -1.15 -4.25
CA ALA A 59 8.01 -2.37 -4.77
C ALA A 59 7.49 -2.23 -6.23
N GLU A 60 7.71 -1.07 -6.85
CA GLU A 60 7.22 -0.73 -8.19
C GLU A 60 5.71 -0.90 -8.33
N PHE A 61 4.94 -0.66 -7.26
CA PHE A 61 3.48 -0.73 -7.29
C PHE A 61 2.84 0.59 -7.72
N VAL A 62 3.47 1.71 -7.36
CA VAL A 62 2.97 3.05 -7.66
C VAL A 62 4.13 3.93 -8.09
N GLU A 63 3.90 4.73 -9.12
CA GLU A 63 4.80 5.80 -9.51
C GLU A 63 4.35 7.12 -8.91
N PHE A 64 5.30 7.83 -8.32
CA PHE A 64 5.11 9.13 -7.72
C PHE A 64 6.10 10.12 -8.30
N TYR A 65 5.68 11.38 -8.37
CA TYR A 65 6.57 12.52 -8.48
C TYR A 65 6.40 13.43 -7.25
N ARG A 66 7.39 14.29 -7.01
CA ARG A 66 7.26 15.32 -5.97
C ARG A 66 6.54 16.52 -6.55
N GLY A 67 5.43 16.88 -5.91
CA GLY A 67 4.69 18.09 -6.21
C GLY A 67 5.38 19.35 -5.69
N GLY A 68 4.88 20.51 -6.10
CA GLY A 68 5.23 21.77 -5.43
C GLY A 68 4.93 21.68 -3.93
N GLY A 69 5.86 22.11 -3.09
CA GLY A 69 5.75 22.02 -1.63
C GLY A 69 6.37 20.77 -1.01
N GLY A 70 6.62 19.69 -1.77
CA GLY A 70 7.25 18.46 -1.23
C GLY A 70 6.30 17.27 -1.07
N ASP A 71 5.02 17.44 -1.42
CA ASP A 71 4.01 16.37 -1.39
C ASP A 71 4.31 15.24 -2.37
N ARG A 72 3.78 14.04 -2.07
CA ARG A 72 3.77 12.90 -2.98
C ARG A 72 2.56 13.00 -3.91
N GLN A 73 2.82 13.23 -5.20
CA GLN A 73 1.78 13.21 -6.22
C GLN A 73 1.84 11.88 -6.99
N VAL A 74 0.69 11.22 -7.08
CA VAL A 74 0.56 9.94 -7.78
C VAL A 74 0.48 10.18 -9.27
N GLU A 75 1.38 9.54 -10.01
CA GLU A 75 1.33 9.49 -11.47
C GLU A 75 0.38 8.38 -11.93
N ARG A 76 0.65 7.15 -11.47
CA ARG A 76 -0.16 5.96 -11.79
C ARG A 76 0.09 4.81 -10.82
N ILE A 77 -0.86 3.88 -10.78
CA ILE A 77 -0.60 2.51 -10.31
C ILE A 77 0.07 1.76 -11.46
N THR A 78 1.13 1.01 -11.19
CA THR A 78 1.79 0.20 -12.21
C THR A 78 0.99 -1.08 -12.47
N TRP A 79 1.34 -1.82 -13.52
CA TRP A 79 0.74 -3.14 -13.74
C TRP A 79 0.94 -4.07 -12.53
N ASN A 80 2.13 -4.06 -11.94
CA ASN A 80 2.45 -4.86 -10.75
C ASN A 80 1.62 -4.41 -9.53
N GLY A 81 1.37 -3.11 -9.40
CA GLY A 81 0.47 -2.57 -8.38
C GLY A 81 -0.96 -3.08 -8.53
N HIS A 82 -1.49 -3.14 -9.77
CA HIS A 82 -2.80 -3.71 -10.04
C HIS A 82 -2.86 -5.21 -9.73
N GLU A 83 -1.87 -6.00 -10.16
CA GLU A 83 -1.78 -7.43 -9.86
C GLU A 83 -1.76 -7.71 -8.34
N PHE A 84 -0.96 -6.94 -7.60
CA PHE A 84 -0.94 -7.04 -6.15
C PHE A 84 -2.30 -6.68 -5.55
N LEU A 85 -2.85 -5.54 -5.95
CA LEU A 85 -4.11 -5.01 -5.42
C LEU A 85 -5.26 -5.98 -5.65
N ASP A 86 -5.40 -6.55 -6.85
CA ASP A 86 -6.45 -7.52 -7.17
C ASP A 86 -6.30 -8.82 -6.37
N THR A 87 -5.06 -9.21 -6.07
CA THR A 87 -4.80 -10.38 -5.21
C THR A 87 -5.24 -10.14 -3.76
N VAL A 88 -5.08 -8.92 -3.24
CA VAL A 88 -5.35 -8.59 -1.83
C VAL A 88 -6.65 -7.80 -1.61
N ARG A 89 -7.43 -7.55 -2.67
CA ARG A 89 -8.66 -6.76 -2.62
C ARG A 89 -9.71 -7.39 -1.73
N ASP A 90 -9.98 -8.67 -1.92
CA ASP A 90 -10.99 -9.42 -1.17
C ASP A 90 -10.60 -9.50 0.32
N GLY A 91 -11.52 -9.06 1.18
CA GLY A 91 -11.27 -8.98 2.61
C GLY A 91 -11.03 -10.33 3.28
N GLU A 92 -11.66 -11.40 2.80
CA GLU A 92 -11.47 -12.74 3.33
C GLU A 92 -10.13 -13.33 2.89
N ILE A 93 -9.76 -13.17 1.60
CA ILE A 93 -8.42 -13.55 1.12
C ILE A 93 -7.35 -12.80 1.91
N TRP A 94 -7.50 -11.48 2.10
CA TRP A 94 -6.55 -10.68 2.86
C TRP A 94 -6.40 -11.14 4.31
N ARG A 95 -7.51 -11.41 4.99
CA ARG A 95 -7.50 -11.90 6.37
C ARG A 95 -6.78 -13.25 6.47
N ARG A 96 -7.09 -14.21 5.59
CA ARG A 96 -6.42 -15.52 5.55
C ARG A 96 -4.91 -15.38 5.30
N THR A 97 -4.51 -14.50 4.39
CA THR A 97 -3.10 -14.20 4.11
C THR A 97 -2.37 -13.69 5.35
N LYS A 98 -2.94 -12.69 6.05
CA LYS A 98 -2.34 -12.16 7.29
C LYS A 98 -2.25 -13.21 8.39
N ASP A 99 -3.30 -14.01 8.56
CA ASP A 99 -3.33 -15.06 9.59
C ASP A 99 -2.29 -16.15 9.30
N GLY A 100 -2.12 -16.53 8.03
CA GLY A 100 -1.08 -17.47 7.64
C GLY A 100 0.33 -16.88 7.78
N ALA A 101 0.56 -15.63 7.36
CA ALA A 101 1.84 -14.93 7.52
C ALA A 101 2.29 -14.89 8.99
N LYS A 102 1.36 -14.62 9.93
CA LYS A 102 1.63 -14.68 11.37
C LYS A 102 2.06 -16.07 11.83
N LYS A 103 1.42 -17.13 11.33
CA LYS A 103 1.73 -18.53 11.71
C LYS A 103 3.14 -18.96 11.28
N VAL A 104 3.59 -18.51 10.11
CA VAL A 104 4.91 -18.86 9.57
C VAL A 104 6.02 -17.91 10.02
N GLY A 105 5.71 -16.91 10.85
CA GLY A 105 6.67 -15.93 11.36
C GLY A 105 7.25 -15.00 10.28
N GLY A 106 6.70 -15.02 9.07
CA GLY A 106 7.21 -14.32 7.91
C GLY A 106 6.17 -13.36 7.34
N ALA A 107 6.60 -12.13 7.05
CA ALA A 107 5.74 -11.10 6.49
C ALA A 107 6.37 -10.46 5.25
N SER A 108 7.26 -11.15 4.53
CA SER A 108 7.80 -10.63 3.27
C SER A 108 6.67 -10.42 2.25
N ILE A 109 6.81 -9.42 1.38
CA ILE A 109 5.76 -9.07 0.43
C ILE A 109 5.53 -10.20 -0.60
N SER A 110 6.62 -10.87 -1.00
CA SER A 110 6.57 -12.04 -1.87
C SER A 110 5.80 -13.18 -1.23
N LEU A 111 6.11 -13.53 0.01
CA LEU A 111 5.40 -14.59 0.73
C LEU A 111 3.91 -14.27 0.91
N MET A 112 3.59 -13.03 1.27
CA MET A 112 2.19 -12.62 1.40
C MET A 112 1.46 -12.68 0.05
N LEU A 113 2.11 -12.33 -1.05
CA LEU A 113 1.52 -12.43 -2.39
C LEU A 113 1.29 -13.89 -2.79
N ASP A 114 2.26 -14.77 -2.55
CA ASP A 114 2.13 -16.21 -2.84
C ASP A 114 0.99 -16.85 -2.05
N MET A 115 0.88 -16.50 -0.78
CA MET A 115 -0.21 -16.97 0.08
C MET A 115 -1.58 -16.43 -0.37
N ALA A 116 -1.65 -15.16 -0.73
CA ALA A 116 -2.90 -14.55 -1.21
C ALA A 116 -3.35 -15.16 -2.54
N LYS A 117 -2.41 -15.43 -3.47
CA LYS A 117 -2.69 -16.18 -4.72
C LYS A 117 -3.20 -17.60 -4.42
N ALA A 118 -2.57 -18.31 -3.49
CA ALA A 118 -2.99 -19.66 -3.11
C ALA A 118 -4.41 -19.68 -2.50
N TYR A 119 -4.70 -18.76 -1.58
CA TYR A 119 -6.05 -18.63 -1.01
C TYR A 119 -7.08 -18.18 -2.06
N GLY A 120 -6.71 -17.30 -2.98
CA GLY A 120 -7.54 -16.91 -4.12
C GLY A 120 -7.91 -18.09 -5.02
N LYS A 121 -6.92 -18.92 -5.40
CA LYS A 121 -7.16 -20.16 -6.14
C LYS A 121 -8.15 -21.08 -5.39
N HIS A 122 -7.95 -21.28 -4.09
CA HIS A 122 -8.85 -22.11 -3.28
C HIS A 122 -10.29 -21.59 -3.30
N VAL A 123 -10.47 -20.30 -3.01
CA VAL A 123 -11.80 -19.66 -3.01
C VAL A 123 -12.43 -19.72 -4.41
N ALA A 124 -11.65 -19.52 -5.47
CA ALA A 124 -12.12 -19.65 -6.83
C ALA A 124 -12.55 -21.08 -7.15
N SER A 125 -11.79 -22.11 -6.73
CA SER A 125 -12.18 -23.52 -6.92
C SER A 125 -13.53 -23.82 -6.27
N GLU A 126 -13.72 -23.37 -5.03
CA GLU A 126 -14.97 -23.57 -4.28
C GLU A 126 -16.17 -22.88 -4.97
N ARG A 127 -15.97 -21.66 -5.48
CA ARG A 127 -17.04 -20.87 -6.12
C ARG A 127 -17.38 -21.35 -7.52
N LEU A 128 -16.39 -21.85 -8.27
CA LEU A 128 -16.54 -22.20 -9.69
C LEU A 128 -16.74 -23.69 -9.92
N GLY A 129 -16.46 -24.55 -8.93
CA GLY A 129 -16.53 -26.00 -9.09
C GLY A 129 -15.44 -26.56 -10.01
N ILE A 130 -14.32 -25.85 -10.17
CA ILE A 130 -13.17 -26.28 -10.98
C ILE A 130 -11.91 -26.39 -10.12
N SER A 131 -10.94 -27.18 -10.54
CA SER A 131 -9.64 -27.28 -9.87
C SER A 131 -8.60 -26.49 -10.66
N PHE A 132 -7.87 -25.59 -9.98
CA PHE A 132 -6.67 -24.98 -10.52
C PHE A 132 -5.49 -25.89 -10.17
N GLU A 133 -4.76 -26.37 -11.19
CA GLU A 133 -3.45 -27.01 -11.01
C GLU A 133 -2.39 -25.99 -10.53
#